data_AF-A0A925YEB2-F1
#
_entry.id   AF-A0A925YEB2-F1
#
_cell.length_a   1.000
_cell.length_b   1.000
_cell.length_c   1.000
_cell.angle_alpha   90.00
_cell.angle_beta   90.00
_cell.angle_gamma   90.00
#
_symmetry.space_group_name_H-M   'P 1'
#
loop_
_entity.id
_entity.type
_entity.pdbx_description
1 polymer ?
#
loop_
_entity_poly.entity_id
_entity_poly.type
_entity_poly.pdbx_seq_one_letter_code
_entity_poly.pdbx_strand_id
1 'polypeptide(L)'
;MRFQVTHKLTTYLLVLAAVGTLVSASLVSSTAVLLTIAFAGLSWFVDPGTRGSAIIERITPIVRIGAIGFFGLCAYQVWTHLPEPDLTPVLNLVLFLIVYKLFGRVANRDYLQIYVLAFLMVLAGAAFAQSFLFAACFVAYVVLTTWTLILLHLRREMEENYLVKHSGNAPSHKVGVARILNSRRVVGGPFLAATAGVSLAICAGAVITFALVPRVGAGFALGGARARRGLVGFSDEVTLGTAGFLSTEDETVALRAVLPRLNRLGSDRDREMQLDLFYWRGTVYDTYHQGQWLRSRHGA
;
A
#
# COMPACT_ATOMS: atom_id res chain seq x y z
N MET A 1 12.18 -15.94 26.50
CA MET A 1 12.44 -14.52 26.18
C MET A 1 11.53 -13.65 27.05
N ARG A 2 11.94 -12.42 27.37
CA ARG A 2 11.08 -11.45 28.10
C ARG A 2 9.86 -11.09 27.22
N PHE A 3 8.67 -10.97 27.81
CA PHE A 3 7.43 -10.67 27.07
C PHE A 3 7.56 -9.38 26.24
N GLN A 4 8.08 -8.30 26.85
CA GLN A 4 8.27 -7.01 26.17
C GLN A 4 9.18 -7.12 24.94
N VAL A 5 10.29 -7.86 25.07
CA VAL A 5 11.23 -8.06 23.96
C VAL A 5 10.59 -8.87 22.84
N THR A 6 9.79 -9.88 23.19
CA THR A 6 9.09 -10.73 22.21
C THR A 6 8.02 -9.93 21.46
N HIS A 7 7.23 -9.12 22.18
CA HIS A 7 6.20 -8.26 21.59
C HIS A 7 6.80 -7.15 20.71
N LYS A 8 7.91 -6.55 21.15
CA LYS A 8 8.67 -5.61 20.34
C LYS A 8 9.22 -6.28 19.08
N LEU A 9 9.94 -7.40 19.21
CA LEU A 9 10.52 -8.14 18.09
C LEU A 9 9.46 -8.52 17.05
N THR A 10 8.35 -9.12 17.48
CA THR A 10 7.26 -9.51 16.58
C THR A 10 6.62 -8.30 15.88
N THR A 11 6.46 -7.17 16.57
CA THR A 11 5.97 -5.92 15.96
C THR A 11 6.94 -5.39 14.88
N TYR A 12 8.25 -5.48 15.13
CA TYR A 12 9.26 -5.08 14.16
C TYR A 12 9.32 -5.97 12.94
N LEU A 13 9.28 -7.28 13.15
CA LEU A 13 9.22 -8.27 12.09
C LEU A 13 7.94 -8.09 11.25
N LEU A 14 6.81 -7.79 11.90
CA LEU A 14 5.55 -7.49 11.22
C LEU A 14 5.69 -6.30 10.26
N VAL A 15 6.29 -5.21 10.74
CA VAL A 15 6.54 -4.01 9.93
C VAL A 15 7.50 -4.32 8.78
N LEU A 16 8.56 -5.09 9.03
CA LEU A 16 9.49 -5.53 8.00
C LEU A 16 8.78 -6.36 6.90
N ALA A 17 7.91 -7.30 7.30
CA ALA A 17 7.15 -8.11 6.36
C ALA A 17 6.20 -7.25 5.51
N ALA A 18 5.52 -6.26 6.13
CA ALA A 18 4.66 -5.32 5.43
C ALA A 18 5.44 -4.42 4.45
N VAL A 19 6.61 -3.90 4.84
CA VAL A 19 7.49 -3.16 3.92
C VAL A 19 7.95 -4.08 2.77
N GLY A 20 8.25 -5.35 3.05
CA GLY A 20 8.57 -6.36 2.03
C GLY A 20 7.46 -6.52 0.99
N THR A 21 6.19 -6.48 1.40
CA THR A 21 5.07 -6.50 0.43
C THR A 21 5.01 -5.26 -0.44
N LEU A 22 5.35 -4.07 0.06
CA LEU A 22 5.41 -2.85 -0.77
C LEU A 22 6.58 -2.87 -1.75
N VAL A 23 7.75 -3.33 -1.30
CA VAL A 23 8.93 -3.50 -2.17
C VAL A 23 8.59 -4.44 -3.33
N SER A 24 7.86 -5.50 -3.05
CA SER A 24 7.44 -6.49 -4.06
C SER A 24 6.46 -5.95 -5.11
N ALA A 25 5.81 -4.81 -4.83
CA ALA A 25 4.88 -4.13 -5.72
C ALA A 25 5.51 -2.99 -6.52
N SER A 26 6.78 -2.63 -6.25
CA SER A 26 7.49 -1.51 -6.89
C SER A 26 6.78 -0.16 -6.86
N LEU A 27 5.88 0.05 -5.88
CA LEU A 27 5.05 1.26 -5.73
C LEU A 27 5.77 2.44 -5.04
N VAL A 28 6.94 2.19 -4.46
CA VAL A 28 7.64 3.15 -3.60
C VAL A 28 9.11 3.21 -4.01
N SER A 29 9.68 4.40 -3.98
CA SER A 29 11.12 4.60 -4.24
C SER A 29 12.00 3.80 -3.28
N SER A 30 13.11 3.27 -3.79
CA SER A 30 14.11 2.54 -3.00
C SER A 30 14.68 3.39 -1.86
N THR A 31 14.75 4.71 -2.05
CA THR A 31 15.22 5.66 -1.02
C THR A 31 14.25 5.71 0.16
N ALA A 32 12.94 5.80 -0.08
CA ALA A 32 11.94 5.81 1.00
C ALA A 32 11.93 4.49 1.78
N VAL A 33 12.11 3.36 1.10
CA VAL A 33 12.24 2.04 1.73
C VAL A 33 13.48 1.99 2.63
N LEU A 34 14.65 2.41 2.10
CA LEU A 34 15.91 2.44 2.86
C LEU A 34 15.81 3.32 4.10
N LEU A 35 15.23 4.52 3.97
CA LEU A 35 14.98 5.41 5.10
C LEU A 35 14.05 4.76 6.11
N THR A 36 12.97 4.14 5.66
CA THR A 36 12.01 3.44 6.54
C THR A 36 12.71 2.35 7.36
N ILE A 37 13.51 1.50 6.71
CA ILE A 37 14.24 0.41 7.37
C ILE A 37 15.29 0.99 8.34
N ALA A 38 16.05 2.00 7.91
CA ALA A 38 17.07 2.63 8.74
C ALA A 38 16.49 3.27 10.00
N PHE A 39 15.42 4.07 9.86
CA PHE A 39 14.77 4.71 10.99
C PHE A 39 13.99 3.73 11.87
N ALA A 40 13.39 2.68 11.31
CA ALA A 40 12.84 1.59 12.10
C ALA A 40 13.94 0.94 12.95
N GLY A 41 15.09 0.62 12.35
CA GLY A 41 16.26 0.10 13.06
C GLY A 41 16.73 1.03 14.17
N LEU A 42 16.82 2.33 13.92
CA LEU A 42 17.21 3.32 14.92
C LEU A 42 16.19 3.39 16.09
N SER A 43 14.90 3.30 15.77
CA SER A 43 13.82 3.24 16.76
C SER A 43 13.94 2.03 17.70
N TRP A 44 14.67 0.97 17.32
CA TRP A 44 14.89 -0.19 18.20
C TRP A 44 15.68 0.22 19.45
N PHE A 45 16.56 1.19 19.37
CA PHE A 45 17.40 1.64 20.50
C PHE A 45 16.71 2.68 21.39
N VAL A 46 15.55 3.20 20.96
CA VAL A 46 14.77 4.19 21.70
C VAL A 46 13.64 3.48 22.44
N ASP A 47 13.92 3.06 23.68
CA ASP A 47 12.91 2.52 24.60
C ASP A 47 12.48 3.54 25.66
N PRO A 48 11.22 3.47 26.16
CA PRO A 48 10.72 4.35 27.22
C PRO A 48 11.61 4.26 28.47
N GLY A 49 12.22 5.38 28.87
CA GLY A 49 13.10 5.47 30.04
C GLY A 49 14.60 5.53 29.73
N THR A 50 14.98 5.51 28.44
CA THR A 50 16.36 5.77 28.02
C THR A 50 16.60 7.26 27.78
N ARG A 51 17.86 7.73 27.78
CA ARG A 51 18.19 9.12 27.38
C ARG A 51 17.68 9.47 25.99
N GLY A 52 17.60 8.49 25.09
CA GLY A 52 17.05 8.65 23.74
C GLY A 52 15.56 9.01 23.74
N SER A 53 14.75 8.45 24.65
CA SER A 53 13.32 8.76 24.69
C SER A 53 13.07 10.21 25.10
N ALA A 54 13.86 10.75 26.01
CA ALA A 54 13.74 12.16 26.43
C ALA A 54 14.04 13.15 25.28
N ILE A 55 15.02 12.83 24.43
CA ILE A 55 15.35 13.63 23.24
C ILE A 55 14.19 13.56 22.23
N ILE A 56 13.67 12.35 21.99
CA ILE A 56 12.55 12.14 21.07
C ILE A 56 11.28 12.85 21.57
N GLU A 57 10.96 12.79 22.86
CA GLU A 57 9.83 13.51 23.45
C GLU A 57 9.94 15.03 23.24
N ARG A 58 11.14 15.60 23.37
CA ARG A 58 11.39 17.02 23.12
C ARG A 58 11.19 17.42 21.66
N ILE A 59 11.55 16.54 20.72
CA ILE A 59 11.44 16.78 19.27
C ILE A 59 10.05 16.39 18.73
N THR A 60 9.29 15.57 19.46
CA THR A 60 7.94 15.10 19.08
C THR A 60 6.97 16.21 18.63
N PRO A 61 6.83 17.37 19.31
CA PRO A 61 5.93 18.42 18.83
C PRO A 61 6.34 18.96 17.45
N ILE A 62 7.64 19.13 17.21
CA ILE A 62 8.17 19.58 15.91
C ILE A 62 7.87 18.54 14.83
N VAL A 63 8.08 17.26 15.13
CA VAL A 63 7.78 16.16 14.19
C VAL A 63 6.28 16.06 13.91
N ARG A 64 5.40 16.35 14.88
CA ARG A 64 3.95 16.40 14.65
C ARG A 64 3.55 17.51 13.69
N ILE A 65 4.12 18.70 13.86
CA ILE A 65 3.87 19.82 12.95
C ILE A 65 4.39 19.46 11.55
N GLY A 66 5.59 18.87 11.47
CA GLY A 66 6.15 18.34 10.22
C GLY A 66 5.28 17.25 9.58
N ALA A 67 4.69 16.37 10.38
CA ALA A 67 3.78 15.32 9.92
C ALA A 67 2.49 15.90 9.31
N ILE A 68 1.94 16.96 9.91
CA ILE A 68 0.77 17.67 9.37
C ILE A 68 1.15 18.37 8.05
N GLY A 69 2.32 19.01 8.00
CA GLY A 69 2.83 19.62 6.76
C GLY A 69 3.04 18.58 5.65
N PHE A 70 3.63 17.43 5.98
CA PHE A 70 3.84 16.34 5.04
C PHE A 70 2.52 15.73 4.56
N PHE A 71 1.55 15.54 5.46
CA PHE A 71 0.19 15.15 5.10
C PHE A 71 -0.44 16.12 4.10
N GLY A 72 -0.34 17.43 4.37
CA GLY A 72 -0.84 18.47 3.47
C GLY A 72 -0.16 18.44 2.10
N LEU A 73 1.16 18.19 2.06
CA LEU A 73 1.92 18.05 0.82
C LEU A 73 1.48 16.82 0.03
N CYS A 74 1.31 15.66 0.67
CA CYS A 74 0.81 14.46 0.01
C CYS A 74 -0.62 14.65 -0.51
N ALA A 75 -1.50 15.28 0.28
CA ALA A 75 -2.86 15.60 -0.13
C ALA A 75 -2.89 16.55 -1.33
N TYR A 76 -2.03 17.57 -1.32
CA TYR A 76 -1.86 18.49 -2.44
C TYR A 76 -1.37 17.76 -3.70
N GLN A 77 -0.37 16.89 -3.58
CA GLN A 77 0.12 16.07 -4.69
C GLN A 77 -0.97 15.18 -5.28
N VAL A 78 -1.76 14.52 -4.44
CA VAL A 78 -2.90 13.70 -4.92
C VAL A 78 -3.93 14.57 -5.64
N TRP A 79 -4.25 15.75 -5.09
CA TRP A 79 -5.20 16.69 -5.69
C TRP A 79 -4.75 17.19 -7.06
N THR A 80 -3.47 17.51 -7.23
CA THR A 80 -2.94 18.05 -8.50
C THR A 80 -2.90 17.03 -9.63
N HIS A 81 -2.90 15.72 -9.32
CA HIS A 81 -2.87 14.64 -10.31
C HIS A 81 -4.27 14.11 -10.65
N LEU A 82 -5.35 14.70 -10.12
CA LEU A 82 -6.71 14.33 -10.53
C LEU A 82 -6.95 14.71 -12.00
N PRO A 83 -7.59 13.84 -12.82
CA PRO A 83 -8.41 12.69 -12.43
C PRO A 83 -7.71 11.32 -12.27
N GLU A 84 -6.41 11.20 -12.55
CA GLU A 84 -5.63 9.95 -12.46
C GLU A 84 -4.67 9.99 -11.25
N PRO A 85 -5.17 9.71 -10.02
CA PRO A 85 -4.38 9.92 -8.81
C PRO A 85 -3.21 8.94 -8.69
N ASP A 86 -2.02 9.48 -8.49
CA ASP A 86 -0.84 8.69 -8.09
C ASP A 86 -0.99 8.23 -6.62
N LEU A 87 -0.79 6.94 -6.37
CA LEU A 87 -0.85 6.34 -5.03
C LEU A 87 0.45 6.55 -4.23
N THR A 88 1.55 6.87 -4.92
CA THR A 88 2.90 7.01 -4.33
C THR A 88 2.95 7.98 -3.13
N PRO A 89 2.33 9.19 -3.18
CA PRO A 89 2.31 10.11 -2.04
C PRO A 89 1.62 9.51 -0.80
N VAL A 90 0.54 8.74 -0.99
CA VAL A 90 -0.20 8.09 0.10
C VAL A 90 0.66 7.00 0.75
N LEU A 91 1.38 6.21 -0.04
CA LEU A 91 2.26 5.17 0.48
C LEU A 91 3.47 5.76 1.22
N ASN A 92 4.04 6.85 0.70
CA ASN A 92 5.10 7.59 1.40
C ASN A 92 4.61 8.14 2.74
N LEU A 93 3.38 8.64 2.80
CA LEU A 93 2.73 9.05 4.05
C LEU A 93 2.60 7.87 5.02
N VAL A 94 2.13 6.71 4.56
CA VAL A 94 1.99 5.51 5.40
C VAL A 94 3.34 5.04 5.95
N LEU A 95 4.40 5.05 5.13
CA LEU A 95 5.77 4.72 5.55
C LEU A 95 6.32 5.74 6.57
N PHE A 96 6.11 7.03 6.33
CA PHE A 96 6.48 8.06 7.29
C PHE A 96 5.74 7.87 8.63
N LEU A 97 4.43 7.63 8.59
CA LEU A 97 3.61 7.43 9.78
C LEU A 97 4.01 6.18 10.55
N ILE A 98 4.41 5.10 9.88
CA ILE A 98 4.87 3.90 10.57
C ILE A 98 6.14 4.22 11.35
N VAL A 99 7.13 4.87 10.72
CA VAL A 99 8.37 5.28 11.38
C VAL A 99 8.08 6.20 12.57
N TYR A 100 7.27 7.23 12.37
CA TYR A 100 6.85 8.14 13.43
C TYR A 100 6.21 7.39 14.61
N LYS A 101 5.32 6.44 14.33
CA LYS A 101 4.66 5.62 15.36
C LYS A 101 5.60 4.67 16.06
N LEU A 102 6.60 4.13 15.37
CA LEU A 102 7.64 3.28 15.96
C LEU A 102 8.44 4.05 17.03
N PHE A 103 8.77 5.32 16.82
CA PHE A 103 9.45 6.15 17.85
C PHE A 103 8.55 6.50 19.04
N GLY A 104 7.23 6.54 18.87
CA GLY A 104 6.25 6.94 19.89
C GLY A 104 5.50 5.79 20.60
N ARG A 105 6.04 4.56 20.64
CA ARG A 105 5.34 3.37 21.18
C ARG A 105 5.22 3.37 22.71
N VAL A 106 4.24 4.09 23.24
CA VAL A 106 3.98 4.12 24.69
C VAL A 106 2.69 3.37 25.02
N ALA A 107 1.57 3.74 24.37
CA ALA A 107 0.25 3.20 24.69
C ALA A 107 -0.15 2.00 23.82
N ASN A 108 -1.10 1.19 24.29
CA ASN A 108 -1.67 0.09 23.50
C ASN A 108 -2.31 0.55 22.17
N ARG A 109 -2.83 1.78 22.14
CA ARG A 109 -3.38 2.40 20.93
C ARG A 109 -2.32 2.61 19.86
N ASP A 110 -1.08 2.95 20.24
CA ASP A 110 0.00 3.17 19.28
C ASP A 110 0.39 1.85 18.57
N TYR A 111 0.37 0.72 19.29
CA TYR A 111 0.58 -0.60 18.68
C TYR A 111 -0.51 -0.95 17.67
N LEU A 112 -1.80 -0.71 17.99
CA LEU A 112 -2.86 -0.90 17.01
C LEU A 112 -2.67 -0.04 15.77
N GLN A 113 -2.28 1.22 15.93
CA GLN A 113 -2.05 2.11 14.80
C GLN A 113 -0.91 1.61 13.92
N ILE A 114 0.16 1.07 14.49
CA ILE A 114 1.23 0.41 13.72
C ILE A 114 0.68 -0.79 12.95
N TYR A 115 -0.18 -1.62 13.57
CA TYR A 115 -0.76 -2.80 12.91
C TYR A 115 -1.71 -2.42 11.77
N VAL A 116 -2.51 -1.37 11.95
CA VAL A 116 -3.36 -0.80 10.89
C VAL A 116 -2.51 -0.24 9.76
N LEU A 117 -1.45 0.52 10.05
CA LEU A 117 -0.55 1.04 9.02
C LEU A 117 0.14 -0.10 8.26
N ALA A 118 0.62 -1.13 8.96
CA ALA A 118 1.21 -2.32 8.32
C ALA A 118 0.19 -3.07 7.47
N PHE A 119 -1.08 -3.15 7.90
CA PHE A 119 -2.16 -3.73 7.10
C PHE A 119 -2.43 -2.94 5.82
N LEU A 120 -2.45 -1.61 5.89
CA LEU A 120 -2.60 -0.75 4.71
C LEU A 120 -1.46 -0.95 3.70
N MET A 121 -0.23 -1.16 4.17
CA MET A 121 0.91 -1.47 3.29
C MET A 121 0.71 -2.81 2.56
N VAL A 122 0.27 -3.85 3.28
CA VAL A 122 -0.01 -5.16 2.67
C VAL A 122 -1.18 -5.09 1.70
N LEU A 123 -2.22 -4.30 2.01
CA LEU A 123 -3.36 -4.09 1.13
C LEU A 123 -2.92 -3.44 -0.19
N ALA A 124 -2.07 -2.41 -0.12
CA ALA A 124 -1.48 -1.81 -1.30
C ALA A 124 -0.60 -2.80 -2.07
N GLY A 125 0.25 -3.56 -1.38
CA GLY A 125 1.06 -4.62 -2.00
C GLY A 125 0.20 -5.67 -2.71
N ALA A 126 -0.90 -6.10 -2.09
CA ALA A 126 -1.79 -7.12 -2.64
C ALA A 126 -2.52 -6.69 -3.92
N ALA A 127 -2.77 -5.38 -4.07
CA ALA A 127 -3.46 -4.85 -5.24
C ALA A 127 -2.58 -4.85 -6.50
N PHE A 128 -1.27 -4.68 -6.35
CA PHE A 128 -0.37 -4.43 -7.49
C PHE A 128 0.76 -5.46 -7.64
N ALA A 129 1.14 -6.20 -6.59
CA ALA A 129 2.26 -7.13 -6.66
C ALA A 129 1.93 -8.39 -7.47
N GLN A 130 2.84 -8.75 -8.37
CA GLN A 130 2.78 -9.97 -9.18
C GLN A 130 4.06 -10.80 -9.02
N SER A 131 4.53 -10.96 -7.77
CA SER A 131 5.81 -11.62 -7.48
C SER A 131 5.70 -12.69 -6.39
N PHE A 132 6.57 -13.70 -6.44
CA PHE A 132 6.69 -14.71 -5.38
C PHE A 132 7.16 -14.12 -4.05
N LEU A 133 7.93 -13.03 -4.10
CA LEU A 133 8.36 -12.30 -2.92
C LEU A 133 7.15 -11.77 -2.13
N PHE A 134 6.13 -11.24 -2.83
CA PHE A 134 4.88 -10.83 -2.20
C PHE A 134 4.25 -11.97 -1.41
N ALA A 135 4.10 -13.15 -2.02
CA ALA A 135 3.50 -14.31 -1.37
C ALA A 135 4.26 -14.73 -0.10
N ALA A 136 5.60 -14.76 -0.15
CA ALA A 136 6.42 -15.07 1.01
C ALA A 136 6.27 -14.03 2.13
N CYS A 137 6.32 -12.75 1.80
CA CYS A 137 6.13 -11.66 2.76
C CYS A 137 4.70 -11.66 3.34
N PHE A 138 3.68 -11.96 2.53
CA PHE A 138 2.29 -12.05 2.96
C PHE A 138 2.09 -13.20 3.96
N VAL A 139 2.62 -14.39 3.68
CA VAL A 139 2.55 -15.53 4.61
C VAL A 139 3.24 -15.20 5.93
N ALA A 140 4.44 -14.60 5.87
CA ALA A 140 5.13 -14.13 7.07
C ALA A 140 4.28 -13.09 7.83
N TYR A 141 3.68 -12.13 7.13
CA TYR A 141 2.83 -11.11 7.71
C TYR A 141 1.61 -11.71 8.43
N VAL A 142 0.94 -12.71 7.86
CA VAL A 142 -0.23 -13.37 8.48
C VAL A 142 0.14 -14.02 9.82
N VAL A 143 1.26 -14.75 9.87
CA VAL A 143 1.77 -15.35 11.12
C VAL A 143 2.14 -14.27 12.14
N LEU A 144 2.91 -13.27 11.71
CA LEU A 144 3.37 -12.18 12.57
C LEU A 144 2.21 -11.35 13.12
N THR A 145 1.19 -11.07 12.32
CA THR A 145 -0.02 -10.33 12.74
C THR A 145 -0.78 -11.11 13.78
N THR A 146 -0.91 -12.43 13.59
CA THR A 146 -1.56 -13.31 14.57
C THR A 146 -0.83 -13.24 15.91
N TRP A 147 0.51 -13.36 15.89
CA TRP A 147 1.32 -13.26 17.11
C TRP A 147 1.21 -11.89 17.77
N THR A 148 1.31 -10.80 17.02
CA THR A 148 1.28 -9.45 17.58
C THR A 148 -0.09 -9.10 18.17
N LEU A 149 -1.18 -9.54 17.55
CA LEU A 149 -2.54 -9.36 18.08
C LEU A 149 -2.77 -10.16 19.37
N ILE A 150 -2.32 -11.42 19.43
CA ILE A 150 -2.37 -12.23 20.65
C ILE A 150 -1.57 -11.54 21.76
N LEU A 151 -0.35 -11.09 21.48
CA LEU A 151 0.49 -10.41 22.46
C LEU A 151 -0.11 -9.07 22.90
N LEU A 152 -0.73 -8.32 21.99
CA LEU A 152 -1.43 -7.09 22.32
C LEU A 152 -2.64 -7.35 23.21
N HIS A 153 -3.41 -8.39 22.93
CA HIS A 153 -4.54 -8.81 23.76
C HIS A 153 -4.08 -9.20 25.17
N LEU A 154 -3.04 -10.04 25.28
CA LEU A 154 -2.45 -10.40 26.58
C LEU A 154 -1.93 -9.17 27.32
N ARG A 155 -1.30 -8.22 26.63
CA ARG A 155 -0.83 -6.98 27.23
C ARG A 155 -1.99 -6.16 27.80
N ARG A 156 -3.10 -6.03 27.07
CA ARG A 156 -4.31 -5.31 27.53
C ARG A 156 -4.91 -5.96 28.76
N GLU A 157 -5.13 -7.27 28.69
CA GLU A 157 -5.68 -8.05 29.81
C GLU A 157 -4.82 -7.91 31.07
N MET A 158 -3.49 -7.93 30.92
CA MET A 158 -2.58 -7.73 32.04
C MET A 158 -2.63 -6.31 32.60
N GLU A 159 -2.67 -5.28 31.75
CA GLU A 159 -2.76 -3.89 32.18
C GLU A 159 -4.10 -3.61 32.90
N GLU A 160 -5.21 -4.11 32.36
CA GLU A 160 -6.57 -3.93 32.93
C GLU A 160 -6.74 -4.67 34.26
N ASN A 161 -6.37 -5.97 34.33
CA ASN A 161 -6.48 -6.74 35.57
C ASN A 161 -5.54 -6.23 36.69
N TYR A 162 -4.40 -5.65 36.33
CA TYR A 162 -3.48 -5.09 37.31
C TYR A 162 -3.98 -3.75 37.86
N LEU A 163 -4.56 -2.89 37.02
CA LEU A 163 -5.16 -1.63 37.45
C LEU A 163 -6.33 -1.85 38.41
N VAL A 164 -7.18 -2.86 38.15
CA VAL A 164 -8.33 -3.20 39.02
C VAL A 164 -7.91 -3.77 40.38
N LYS A 165 -6.79 -4.50 40.47
CA LYS A 165 -6.28 -5.02 41.76
C LYS A 165 -5.61 -3.97 42.64
N HIS A 166 -5.22 -2.82 42.10
CA HIS A 166 -4.45 -1.79 42.82
C HIS A 166 -5.26 -0.50 43.09
N SER A 167 -6.54 -0.44 42.71
CA SER A 167 -7.43 0.68 43.06
C SER A 167 -7.95 0.62 44.50
N GLY A 168 -7.56 -0.39 45.30
CA GLY A 168 -7.79 -0.46 46.74
C GLY A 168 -6.48 -0.42 47.54
N ASN A 169 -6.07 0.76 47.99
CA ASN A 169 -5.14 0.99 49.12
C ASN A 169 -3.68 0.43 49.07
N ALA A 170 -2.85 0.81 48.08
CA ALA A 170 -1.39 0.84 48.27
C ALA A 170 -0.70 1.78 47.24
N PRO A 171 0.42 2.45 47.60
CA PRO A 171 1.11 3.36 46.69
C PRO A 171 1.59 2.59 45.45
N SER A 172 1.09 3.01 44.29
CA SER A 172 1.27 2.38 42.99
C SER A 172 2.75 2.38 42.57
N HIS A 173 3.46 1.31 42.94
CA HIS A 173 4.83 1.10 42.50
C HIS A 173 4.80 0.36 41.15
N LYS A 174 5.12 1.08 40.08
CA LYS A 174 5.29 0.60 38.67
C LYS A 174 6.19 -0.65 38.52
N VAL A 175 6.85 -1.08 39.60
CA VAL A 175 7.81 -2.18 39.70
C VAL A 175 7.13 -3.57 39.70
N GLY A 176 5.88 -3.70 40.14
CA GLY A 176 5.18 -5.00 40.17
C GLY A 176 4.78 -5.52 38.78
N VAL A 177 4.41 -4.63 37.86
CA VAL A 177 4.10 -4.95 36.46
C VAL A 177 5.34 -5.49 35.75
N ALA A 178 6.50 -4.83 35.90
CA ALA A 178 7.77 -5.30 35.34
C ALA A 178 8.27 -6.63 35.94
N ARG A 179 7.91 -6.95 37.20
CA ARG A 179 8.28 -8.20 37.88
C ARG A 179 7.44 -9.39 37.40
N ILE A 180 6.16 -9.20 37.11
CA ILE A 180 5.28 -10.26 36.56
C ILE A 180 5.52 -10.46 35.05
N LEU A 181 5.80 -9.39 34.29
CA LEU A 181 6.29 -9.49 32.89
C LEU A 181 7.63 -10.25 32.77
N ASN A 182 8.40 -10.37 33.85
CA ASN A 182 9.62 -11.17 33.95
C ASN A 182 9.38 -12.63 34.40
N SER A 183 8.23 -12.97 34.99
CA SER A 183 8.12 -14.15 35.85
C SER A 183 7.36 -15.35 35.26
N ARG A 184 6.49 -15.22 34.26
CA ARG A 184 5.81 -16.41 33.70
C ARG A 184 5.91 -16.53 32.18
N ARG A 185 6.45 -17.69 31.81
CA ARG A 185 6.69 -18.28 30.49
C ARG A 185 5.38 -18.56 29.72
N VAL A 186 4.40 -17.64 29.72
CA VAL A 186 3.09 -17.85 29.08
C VAL A 186 3.22 -17.94 27.56
N VAL A 187 4.16 -17.21 26.98
CA VAL A 187 4.47 -17.24 25.54
C VAL A 187 5.76 -18.03 25.33
N GLY A 188 5.62 -19.36 25.29
CA GLY A 188 6.71 -20.27 24.93
C GLY A 188 6.85 -20.45 23.42
N GLY A 189 8.01 -20.97 22.97
CA GLY A 189 8.21 -21.39 21.59
C GLY A 189 7.10 -22.35 21.07
N PRO A 190 6.65 -23.35 21.87
CA PRO A 190 5.55 -24.23 21.45
C PRO A 190 4.23 -23.48 21.20
N PHE A 191 3.92 -22.45 22.00
CA PHE A 191 2.72 -21.64 21.83
C PHE A 191 2.77 -20.83 20.53
N LEU A 192 3.92 -20.21 20.23
CA LEU A 192 4.13 -19.49 18.96
C LEU A 192 4.09 -20.43 17.76
N ALA A 193 4.68 -21.62 17.88
CA ALA A 193 4.64 -22.63 16.82
C ALA A 193 3.22 -23.14 16.57
N ALA A 194 2.46 -23.45 17.62
CA ALA A 194 1.07 -23.90 17.51
C ALA A 194 0.18 -22.83 16.86
N THR A 195 0.27 -21.58 17.33
CA THR A 195 -0.49 -20.45 16.77
C THR A 195 -0.08 -20.12 15.34
N ALA A 196 1.20 -20.27 14.99
CA ALA A 196 1.66 -20.15 13.61
C ALA A 196 1.10 -21.28 12.73
N GLY A 197 1.10 -22.53 13.21
CA GLY A 197 0.50 -23.66 12.49
C GLY A 197 -0.98 -23.45 12.20
N VAL A 198 -1.75 -22.99 13.20
CA VAL A 198 -3.17 -22.64 13.02
C VAL A 198 -3.34 -21.49 12.02
N SER A 199 -2.54 -20.43 12.14
CA SER A 199 -2.58 -19.28 11.24
C SER A 199 -2.28 -19.69 9.78
N LEU A 200 -1.28 -20.55 9.57
CA LEU A 200 -0.93 -21.08 8.26
C LEU A 200 -2.02 -22.01 7.70
N ALA A 201 -2.63 -22.85 8.54
CA ALA A 201 -3.74 -23.71 8.12
C ALA A 201 -4.96 -22.88 7.66
N ILE A 202 -5.31 -21.82 8.40
CA ILE A 202 -6.37 -20.89 8.01
C ILE A 202 -6.01 -20.17 6.71
N CYS A 203 -4.77 -19.69 6.59
CA CYS A 203 -4.27 -19.05 5.37
C CYS A 203 -4.36 -19.98 4.16
N ALA A 204 -3.95 -21.24 4.31
CA ALA A 204 -4.06 -22.24 3.25
C ALA A 204 -5.52 -22.50 2.87
N GLY A 205 -6.41 -22.63 3.87
CA GLY A 205 -7.85 -22.75 3.65
C GLY A 205 -8.43 -21.56 2.87
N ALA A 206 -8.01 -20.34 3.19
CA ALA A 206 -8.41 -19.13 2.47
C ALA A 206 -7.90 -19.13 1.02
N VAL A 207 -6.65 -19.52 0.78
CA VAL A 207 -6.07 -19.64 -0.57
C VAL A 207 -6.81 -20.70 -1.39
N ILE A 208 -7.09 -21.87 -0.81
CA ILE A 208 -7.85 -22.94 -1.46
C ILE A 208 -9.26 -22.46 -1.79
N THR A 209 -9.95 -21.84 -0.85
CA THR A 209 -11.30 -21.28 -1.06
C THR A 209 -11.27 -20.25 -2.20
N PHE A 210 -10.30 -19.33 -2.18
CA PHE A 210 -10.14 -18.33 -3.23
C PHE A 210 -9.77 -18.93 -4.59
N ALA A 211 -9.08 -20.07 -4.62
CA ALA A 211 -8.78 -20.81 -5.86
C ALA A 211 -10.00 -21.58 -6.40
N LEU A 212 -10.84 -22.11 -5.51
CA LEU A 212 -12.07 -22.84 -5.87
C LEU A 212 -13.21 -21.90 -6.27
N VAL A 213 -13.25 -20.68 -5.72
CA VAL A 213 -14.21 -19.66 -6.14
C VAL A 213 -13.81 -19.17 -7.55
N PRO A 214 -14.67 -19.34 -8.57
CA PRO A 214 -14.38 -18.86 -9.92
C PRO A 214 -14.23 -17.34 -9.88
N ARG A 215 -12.99 -16.85 -10.00
CA ARG A 215 -12.64 -15.42 -9.92
C ARG A 215 -13.15 -14.59 -11.11
N VAL A 216 -13.87 -15.24 -12.03
CA VAL A 216 -14.54 -14.69 -13.21
C VAL A 216 -15.97 -15.24 -13.23
N GLY A 217 -16.98 -14.38 -13.06
CA GLY A 217 -18.31 -14.68 -13.62
C GLY A 217 -19.59 -14.50 -12.79
N ALA A 218 -19.58 -14.01 -11.55
CA ALA A 218 -20.87 -13.76 -10.86
C ALA A 218 -21.61 -12.51 -11.41
N GLY A 219 -20.90 -11.57 -12.04
CA GLY A 219 -21.49 -10.45 -12.78
C GLY A 219 -22.01 -10.80 -14.18
N PHE A 220 -21.82 -12.04 -14.64
CA PHE A 220 -22.27 -12.50 -15.96
C PHE A 220 -23.70 -13.03 -15.95
N ALA A 221 -24.21 -13.48 -14.80
CA ALA A 221 -25.56 -14.01 -14.66
C ALA A 221 -26.65 -12.92 -14.56
N LEU A 222 -26.27 -11.69 -14.20
CA LEU A 222 -27.19 -10.56 -13.99
C LEU A 222 -26.80 -9.35 -14.84
N GLY A 223 -26.65 -9.56 -16.16
CA GLY A 223 -26.75 -8.50 -17.16
C GLY A 223 -25.88 -7.26 -16.93
N GLY A 224 -24.70 -7.40 -16.33
CA GLY A 224 -23.78 -6.30 -16.13
C GLY A 224 -23.34 -5.76 -17.48
N ALA A 225 -23.70 -4.51 -17.77
CA ALA A 225 -23.29 -3.79 -18.96
C ALA A 225 -21.81 -4.06 -19.20
N ARG A 226 -21.52 -4.72 -20.32
CA ARG A 226 -20.18 -4.94 -20.82
C ARG A 226 -19.46 -3.61 -20.65
N ALA A 227 -18.45 -3.55 -19.78
CA ALA A 227 -17.38 -2.60 -19.96
C ALA A 227 -16.94 -2.88 -21.40
N ARG A 228 -17.41 -2.02 -22.31
CA ARG A 228 -17.07 -2.07 -23.71
C ARG A 228 -15.57 -1.94 -23.65
N ARG A 229 -14.89 -3.09 -23.74
CA ARG A 229 -13.45 -3.17 -23.94
C ARG A 229 -13.22 -2.12 -25.02
N GLY A 230 -12.64 -0.99 -24.64
CA GLY A 230 -12.54 0.17 -25.51
C GLY A 230 -11.93 -0.36 -26.78
N LEU A 231 -12.74 -0.45 -27.84
CA LEU A 231 -12.23 -0.91 -29.11
C LEU A 231 -11.44 0.30 -29.58
N VAL A 232 -10.13 0.30 -29.34
CA VAL A 232 -9.24 1.36 -29.81
C VAL A 232 -9.30 1.31 -31.33
N GLY A 233 -9.94 2.32 -31.91
CA GLY A 233 -10.28 2.37 -33.32
C GLY A 233 -11.23 3.53 -33.62
N PHE A 234 -11.49 3.77 -34.90
CA PHE A 234 -12.46 4.78 -35.32
C PHE A 234 -13.88 4.31 -34.99
N SER A 235 -14.62 5.11 -34.22
CA SER A 235 -16.04 4.91 -33.99
C SER A 235 -16.88 5.44 -35.16
N ASP A 236 -18.12 5.00 -35.26
CA ASP A 236 -19.09 5.57 -36.22
C ASP A 236 -19.63 6.94 -35.76
N GLU A 237 -19.42 7.29 -34.49
CA GLU A 237 -19.91 8.50 -33.84
C GLU A 237 -18.85 9.10 -32.91
N VAL A 238 -18.73 10.43 -32.90
CA VAL A 238 -17.89 11.20 -31.97
C VAL A 238 -18.74 12.25 -31.26
N THR A 239 -18.89 12.12 -29.95
CA THR A 239 -19.61 13.09 -29.12
C THR A 239 -18.64 14.14 -28.57
N LEU A 240 -18.85 15.41 -28.90
CA LEU A 240 -18.10 16.53 -28.37
C LEU A 240 -18.44 16.77 -26.89
N GLY A 241 -17.45 17.10 -26.07
CA GLY A 241 -17.64 17.36 -24.63
C GLY A 241 -17.58 16.12 -23.74
N THR A 242 -17.50 14.92 -24.32
CA THR A 242 -17.08 13.71 -23.61
C THR A 242 -15.60 13.49 -23.92
N ALA A 243 -14.74 13.47 -22.90
CA ALA A 243 -13.34 13.10 -23.10
C ALA A 243 -13.31 11.67 -23.64
N GLY A 244 -12.99 11.51 -24.93
CA GLY A 244 -12.80 10.19 -25.52
C GLY A 244 -11.64 9.51 -24.81
N PHE A 245 -11.90 8.35 -24.21
CA PHE A 245 -10.88 7.52 -23.58
C PHE A 245 -10.00 6.87 -24.66
N LEU A 246 -9.20 7.66 -25.36
CA LEU A 246 -7.90 7.18 -25.80
C LEU A 246 -7.06 7.20 -24.54
N SER A 247 -7.12 6.12 -23.76
CA SER A 247 -6.26 5.96 -22.59
C SER A 247 -4.84 6.14 -23.06
N THR A 248 -4.17 7.19 -22.59
CA THR A 248 -2.75 7.47 -22.86
C THR A 248 -1.85 6.28 -22.50
N GLU A 249 -2.36 5.37 -21.65
CA GLU A 249 -1.73 4.13 -21.21
C GLU A 249 -1.86 2.94 -22.20
N ASP A 250 -2.67 3.05 -23.26
CA ASP A 250 -2.84 1.97 -24.23
C ASP A 250 -1.83 2.09 -25.39
N GLU A 251 -0.69 1.41 -25.26
CA GLU A 251 0.38 1.36 -26.28
C GLU A 251 0.03 0.46 -27.50
N THR A 252 -1.25 0.20 -27.76
CA THR A 252 -1.66 -0.59 -28.92
C THR A 252 -1.26 0.10 -30.22
N VAL A 253 -0.35 -0.54 -30.96
CA VAL A 253 0.16 -0.02 -32.23
C VAL A 253 -0.95 -0.01 -33.30
N ALA A 254 -1.46 1.17 -33.65
CA ALA A 254 -2.49 1.34 -34.68
C ALA A 254 -1.95 1.19 -36.11
N LEU A 255 -0.72 1.63 -36.37
CA LEU A 255 -0.10 1.61 -37.68
C LEU A 255 1.43 1.52 -37.55
N ARG A 256 2.08 0.71 -38.40
CA ARG A 256 3.53 0.81 -38.65
C ARG A 256 3.73 1.15 -40.12
N ALA A 257 4.36 2.29 -40.40
CA ALA A 257 4.67 2.73 -41.75
C ALA A 257 6.18 2.91 -41.91
N VAL A 258 6.74 2.38 -43.00
CA VAL A 258 8.12 2.64 -43.40
C VAL A 258 8.09 3.72 -44.47
N LEU A 259 8.84 4.79 -44.28
CA LEU A 259 8.88 5.96 -45.17
C LEU A 259 10.29 6.08 -45.79
N PRO A 260 10.56 5.43 -46.94
CA PRO A 260 11.91 5.38 -47.52
C PRO A 260 12.50 6.75 -47.86
N ARG A 261 11.65 7.77 -48.06
CA ARG A 261 12.07 9.14 -48.37
C ARG A 261 12.65 9.87 -47.16
N LEU A 262 12.17 9.59 -45.95
CA LEU A 262 12.70 10.17 -44.71
C LEU A 262 14.10 9.65 -44.39
N ASN A 263 14.38 8.39 -44.73
CA ASN A 263 15.70 7.78 -44.55
C ASN A 263 16.78 8.37 -45.47
N ARG A 264 16.40 9.16 -46.48
CA ARG A 264 17.33 9.85 -47.39
C ARG A 264 17.71 11.24 -46.90
N LEU A 265 17.08 11.75 -45.83
CA LEU A 265 17.38 13.04 -45.23
C LEU A 265 18.50 12.87 -44.20
N GLY A 266 19.60 13.61 -44.38
CA GLY A 266 20.81 13.49 -43.58
C GLY A 266 20.73 14.13 -42.20
N SER A 267 19.82 15.09 -41.99
CA SER A 267 19.67 15.82 -40.72
C SER A 267 18.40 15.39 -39.99
N ASP A 268 18.51 15.16 -38.68
CA ASP A 268 17.36 14.79 -37.83
C ASP A 268 16.28 15.89 -37.83
N ARG A 269 16.69 17.16 -37.87
CA ARG A 269 15.80 18.33 -37.92
C ARG A 269 14.95 18.38 -39.20
N ASP A 270 15.51 17.96 -40.33
CA ASP A 270 14.78 17.91 -41.61
C ASP A 270 13.75 16.77 -41.63
N ARG A 271 14.05 15.67 -40.92
CA ARG A 271 13.10 14.56 -40.76
C ARG A 271 11.93 14.95 -39.88
N GLU A 272 12.18 15.61 -38.75
CA GLU A 272 11.14 16.14 -37.85
C GLU A 272 10.21 17.10 -38.58
N MET A 273 10.77 18.06 -39.34
CA MET A 273 9.97 19.02 -40.12
C MET A 273 9.08 18.33 -41.17
N GLN A 274 9.54 17.23 -41.77
CA GLN A 274 8.70 16.45 -42.68
C GLN A 274 7.66 15.59 -41.95
N LEU A 275 7.99 15.09 -40.76
CA LEU A 275 7.06 14.35 -39.90
C LEU A 275 5.87 15.21 -39.46
N ASP A 276 6.10 16.47 -39.14
CA ASP A 276 5.05 17.42 -38.77
C ASP A 276 4.06 17.72 -39.91
N LEU A 277 4.48 17.51 -41.16
CA LEU A 277 3.63 17.67 -42.34
C LEU A 277 2.79 16.41 -42.64
N PHE A 278 3.08 15.28 -42.02
CA PHE A 278 2.33 14.05 -42.25
C PHE A 278 1.05 14.01 -41.42
N TYR A 279 -0.08 14.08 -42.12
CA TYR A 279 -1.39 13.85 -41.52
C TYR A 279 -1.96 12.50 -41.96
N TRP A 280 -2.03 11.55 -41.02
CA TRP A 280 -2.66 10.24 -41.25
C TRP A 280 -4.17 10.36 -41.11
N ARG A 281 -4.83 10.64 -42.23
CA ARG A 281 -6.30 10.69 -42.26
C ARG A 281 -6.87 9.29 -42.02
N GLY A 282 -7.50 9.11 -40.85
CA GLY A 282 -8.08 7.84 -40.43
C GLY A 282 -9.52 7.61 -40.88
N THR A 283 -10.42 8.52 -40.53
CA THR A 283 -11.85 8.47 -40.87
C THR A 283 -12.38 9.88 -41.14
N VAL A 284 -13.61 9.99 -41.66
CA VAL A 284 -14.32 11.25 -41.83
C VAL A 284 -15.71 11.13 -41.24
N TYR A 285 -16.13 12.18 -40.56
CA TYR A 285 -17.49 12.39 -40.07
C TYR A 285 -18.07 13.55 -40.86
N ASP A 286 -19.23 13.35 -41.46
CA ASP A 286 -19.83 14.24 -42.44
C ASP A 286 -21.15 14.84 -41.97
N THR A 287 -21.77 14.28 -40.92
CA THR A 287 -23.04 14.75 -40.37
C THR A 287 -22.85 15.23 -38.94
N TYR A 288 -23.31 16.45 -38.63
CA TYR A 288 -23.30 16.99 -37.27
C TYR A 288 -24.72 17.14 -36.72
N HIS A 289 -24.98 16.59 -35.53
CA HIS A 289 -26.26 16.70 -34.84
C HIS A 289 -26.06 16.87 -33.33
N GLN A 290 -26.49 18.01 -32.76
CA GLN A 290 -26.53 18.27 -31.31
C GLN A 290 -25.26 17.85 -30.53
N GLY A 291 -24.08 18.25 -31.01
CA GLY A 291 -22.81 17.91 -30.35
C GLY A 291 -22.25 16.54 -30.72
N GLN A 292 -22.87 15.80 -31.64
CA GLN A 292 -22.39 14.53 -32.16
C GLN A 292 -22.01 14.65 -33.63
N TRP A 293 -20.84 14.12 -33.98
CA TRP A 293 -20.40 13.91 -35.35
C TRP A 293 -20.61 12.45 -35.75
N LEU A 294 -21.35 12.22 -36.82
CA LEU A 294 -21.72 10.90 -37.33
C LEU A 294 -21.04 10.67 -38.69
N ARG A 295 -20.69 9.40 -38.93
CA ARG A 295 -20.16 8.94 -40.21
C ARG A 295 -21.28 8.37 -41.07
N SER A 296 -21.47 8.88 -42.28
CA SER A 296 -22.35 8.23 -43.26
C SER A 296 -21.81 6.85 -43.63
N ARG A 297 -22.64 5.82 -43.44
CA ARG A 297 -22.38 4.51 -44.02
C ARG A 297 -22.74 4.60 -45.48
N HIS A 298 -21.74 4.68 -46.36
CA HIS A 298 -21.98 4.41 -47.77
C HIS A 298 -22.47 2.96 -47.86
N GLY A 299 -23.75 2.78 -48.19
CA GLY A 299 -24.33 1.48 -48.49
C GLY A 299 -23.56 0.83 -49.65
N ALA A 300 -23.47 -0.50 -49.58
CA ALA A 300 -22.78 -1.40 -50.49
C ALA A 300 -22.98 -1.10 -51.99
#